data_AF-A0A3A4WTJ7-F1
#
_entry.id   AF-A0A3A4WTJ7-F1
#
_cell.length_a   1.000
_cell.length_b   1.000
_cell.length_c   1.000
_cell.angle_alpha   90.00
_cell.angle_beta   90.00
_cell.angle_gamma   90.00
#
_symmetry.space_group_name_H-M   'P 1'
#
loop_
_entity.id
_entity.type
_entity.pdbx_description
1 polymer ?
#
loop_
_entity_poly.entity_id
_entity_poly.type
_entity_poly.pdbx_seq_one_letter_code
_entity_poly.pdbx_strand_id
1 'polypeptide(L)'
;MRSFNKIIIFIIVLFIAKLIADQVVLNNYILVLIAFAAFLYMIYSSWNQKFTLLSLTVLIPFAFPPGFPFPIDKWIEILAPVFAFFLCFEILLNRQTPFPRKSALFLTAVAVLALWAIVNYIRNPVLGTMAFGSDSKETGIRTYFIIIICIATFLCSLWFFTYKELNASKWLWTIIITCLIIGDLRIIGYYQNYQIPFLSSTFKFGNYKQFLNEQFFKGASEAKIGIGGLREMAALGVPLILSILYKRKLNIYFVLILINIIIFIFLGGGRSNFIGIVLAISLFVSLFKRKYLWPIILLLLLLVPAYFLSDVYLSESQYGRAFLFKGGFKEQASDRYYTYIYMWEVFKDNPIFGKGIGYMKVNMRDVFPGRVNTANEFFLTKLIEGRLSGTGGHGAYISIMTIFGIGGIFFLVVMLFGGIYYAYKIIRERSDFSDDAQLALFAFLYLLILAVTFIAGGNGFNEIELWFFAGMIAGLKAKESIKDKGCQLPVDR
;
A
#
# COMPACT_ATOMS: atom_id res chain seq x y z
N MET A 1 17.35 37.00 -32.16
CA MET A 1 18.00 37.03 -30.82
C MET A 1 17.34 36.15 -29.74
N ARG A 2 16.00 35.96 -29.68
CA ARG A 2 15.36 35.11 -28.63
C ARG A 2 15.52 33.58 -28.78
N SER A 3 15.79 33.04 -29.98
CA SER A 3 16.02 31.59 -30.15
C SER A 3 17.48 31.17 -29.89
N PHE A 4 18.44 32.06 -30.16
CA PHE A 4 19.86 31.79 -29.96
C PHE A 4 20.21 31.60 -28.47
N ASN A 5 19.59 32.40 -27.58
CA ASN A 5 19.72 32.22 -26.13
C ASN A 5 19.14 30.89 -25.64
N LYS A 6 18.08 30.35 -26.27
CA LYS A 6 17.49 29.06 -25.87
C LYS A 6 18.38 27.89 -26.27
N ILE A 7 19.04 27.97 -27.42
CA ILE A 7 19.99 26.94 -27.88
C ILE A 7 21.25 26.97 -27.01
N ILE A 8 21.76 28.15 -26.67
CA ILE A 8 22.89 28.29 -25.74
C ILE A 8 22.54 27.75 -24.36
N ILE A 9 21.36 28.08 -23.82
CA ILE A 9 20.89 27.53 -22.53
C ILE A 9 20.75 26.00 -22.60
N PHE A 10 20.23 25.45 -23.70
CA PHE A 10 20.10 24.01 -23.87
C PHE A 10 21.46 23.30 -23.98
N ILE A 11 22.42 23.90 -24.69
CA ILE A 11 23.80 23.39 -24.79
C ILE A 11 24.52 23.49 -23.44
N ILE A 12 24.32 24.58 -22.70
CA ILE A 12 24.86 24.74 -21.34
C ILE A 12 24.24 23.70 -20.39
N VAL A 13 22.94 23.45 -20.48
CA VAL A 13 22.25 22.42 -19.67
C VAL A 13 22.75 21.02 -20.02
N LEU A 14 22.96 20.69 -21.29
CA LEU A 14 23.52 19.41 -21.72
C LEU A 14 25.00 19.26 -21.34
N PHE A 15 25.77 20.34 -21.40
CA PHE A 15 27.18 20.37 -21.00
C PHE A 15 27.33 20.24 -19.48
N ILE A 16 26.49 20.93 -18.70
CA ILE A 16 26.40 20.77 -17.24
C ILE A 16 25.89 19.37 -16.89
N ALA A 17 24.89 18.83 -17.59
CA ALA A 17 24.42 17.47 -17.37
C ALA A 17 25.49 16.41 -17.65
N LYS A 18 26.33 16.62 -18.68
CA LYS A 18 27.47 15.75 -19.00
C LYS A 18 28.63 15.91 -18.00
N LEU A 19 29.00 17.13 -17.62
CA LEU A 19 30.01 17.39 -16.59
C LEU A 19 29.59 16.85 -15.22
N ILE A 20 28.29 16.97 -14.89
CA ILE A 20 27.69 16.35 -13.71
C ILE A 20 27.79 14.84 -13.89
N ALA A 21 27.32 14.23 -14.97
CA ALA A 21 27.41 12.79 -15.20
C ALA A 21 28.84 12.21 -15.10
N ASP A 22 29.85 12.93 -15.60
CA ASP A 22 31.26 12.50 -15.58
C ASP A 22 31.91 12.68 -14.19
N GLN A 23 31.48 13.66 -13.38
CA GLN A 23 31.92 13.86 -11.98
C GLN A 23 31.08 13.05 -10.95
N VAL A 24 29.91 12.55 -11.37
CA VAL A 24 28.87 11.89 -10.58
C VAL A 24 29.20 10.46 -10.15
N VAL A 25 30.13 9.81 -10.85
CA VAL A 25 30.52 8.43 -10.55
C VAL A 25 31.38 8.32 -9.28
N LEU A 26 31.90 9.44 -8.73
CA LEU A 26 32.98 9.40 -7.73
C LEU A 26 32.70 9.99 -6.34
N ASN A 27 31.71 10.86 -6.11
CA ASN A 27 31.54 11.48 -4.77
C ASN A 27 30.08 11.85 -4.44
N ASN A 28 29.67 11.62 -3.18
CA ASN A 28 28.34 11.77 -2.55
C ASN A 28 27.57 13.12 -2.72
N TYR A 29 27.98 14.02 -3.62
CA TYR A 29 27.35 15.32 -3.89
C TYR A 29 25.95 15.23 -4.52
N ILE A 30 25.62 14.12 -5.18
CA ILE A 30 24.27 13.86 -5.73
C ILE A 30 23.21 13.93 -4.64
N LEU A 31 23.52 13.42 -3.45
CA LEU A 31 22.58 13.38 -2.35
C LEU A 31 22.23 14.79 -1.86
N VAL A 32 23.25 15.66 -1.77
CA VAL A 32 23.07 17.05 -1.35
C VAL A 32 22.28 17.82 -2.40
N LEU A 33 22.56 17.60 -3.70
CA LEU A 33 21.79 18.19 -4.79
C LEU A 33 20.34 17.68 -4.83
N ILE A 34 20.09 16.39 -4.62
CA ILE A 34 18.73 15.82 -4.55
C ILE A 34 18.00 16.36 -3.32
N ALA A 35 18.65 16.42 -2.16
CA ALA A 35 18.06 16.98 -0.94
C ALA A 35 17.74 18.47 -1.10
N PHE A 36 18.64 19.24 -1.70
CA PHE A 36 18.42 20.66 -1.99
C PHE A 36 17.32 20.87 -3.04
N ALA A 37 17.28 20.07 -4.11
CA ALA A 37 16.21 20.11 -5.10
C ALA A 37 14.86 19.72 -4.50
N ALA A 38 14.82 18.69 -3.64
CA ALA A 38 13.63 18.29 -2.90
C ALA A 38 13.17 19.40 -1.94
N PHE A 39 14.10 20.06 -1.25
CA PHE A 39 13.81 21.21 -0.39
C PHE A 39 13.24 22.40 -1.18
N LEU A 40 13.88 22.77 -2.30
CA LEU A 40 13.37 23.81 -3.19
C LEU A 40 11.99 23.43 -3.74
N TYR A 41 11.79 22.19 -4.15
CA TYR A 41 10.49 21.69 -4.57
C TYR A 41 9.45 21.84 -3.45
N MET A 42 9.78 21.45 -2.22
CA MET A 42 8.88 21.59 -1.06
C MET A 42 8.57 23.04 -0.70
N ILE A 43 9.41 24.01 -1.06
CA ILE A 43 9.12 25.44 -0.88
C ILE A 43 8.26 25.98 -2.03
N TYR A 44 8.70 25.80 -3.27
CA TYR A 44 8.14 26.50 -4.43
C TYR A 44 6.94 25.81 -5.10
N SER A 45 6.76 24.51 -4.90
CA SER A 45 5.62 23.80 -5.50
C SER A 45 4.31 24.15 -4.80
N SER A 46 3.19 23.97 -5.51
CA SER A 46 1.87 24.15 -4.91
C SER A 46 1.52 22.99 -3.97
N TRP A 47 0.62 23.23 -3.02
CA TRP A 47 0.12 22.18 -2.12
C TRP A 47 -0.42 20.96 -2.87
N ASN A 48 -1.13 21.18 -3.97
CA ASN A 48 -1.63 20.12 -4.84
C ASN A 48 -0.50 19.27 -5.44
N GLN A 49 0.61 19.89 -5.85
CA GLN A 49 1.77 19.15 -6.39
C GLN A 49 2.47 18.33 -5.32
N LYS A 50 2.75 18.91 -4.14
CA LYS A 50 3.35 18.21 -3.00
C LYS A 50 2.51 17.02 -2.56
N PHE A 51 1.19 17.24 -2.45
CA PHE A 51 0.27 16.18 -2.06
C PHE A 51 0.16 15.08 -3.12
N THR A 52 0.19 15.44 -4.40
CA THR A 52 0.24 14.46 -5.50
C THR A 52 1.50 13.60 -5.40
N LEU A 53 2.66 14.21 -5.15
CA LEU A 53 3.91 13.47 -4.96
C LEU A 53 3.83 12.52 -3.76
N LEU A 54 3.33 13.00 -2.61
CA LEU A 54 3.11 12.17 -1.43
C LEU A 54 2.20 10.98 -1.77
N SER A 55 1.05 11.24 -2.41
CA SER A 55 0.08 10.23 -2.80
C SER A 55 0.69 9.17 -3.71
N LEU A 56 1.51 9.57 -4.67
CA LEU A 56 2.23 8.64 -5.54
C LEU A 56 3.19 7.74 -4.74
N THR A 57 3.91 8.29 -3.76
CA THR A 57 4.81 7.49 -2.90
C THR A 57 4.10 6.60 -1.88
N VAL A 58 2.84 6.88 -1.57
CA VAL A 58 1.99 6.00 -0.78
C VAL A 58 1.46 4.84 -1.63
N LEU A 59 0.88 5.17 -2.79
CA LEU A 59 0.14 4.20 -3.62
C LEU A 59 1.04 3.35 -4.51
N ILE A 60 2.28 3.79 -4.71
CA ILE A 60 3.30 3.14 -5.52
C ILE A 60 4.58 3.05 -4.70
N PRO A 61 5.21 1.87 -4.56
CA PRO A 61 6.30 1.65 -3.61
C PRO A 61 7.65 2.19 -4.12
N PHE A 62 7.73 3.51 -4.33
CA PHE A 62 8.95 4.22 -4.70
C PHE A 62 10.02 4.09 -3.62
N ALA A 63 11.24 3.81 -4.05
CA ALA A 63 12.34 3.38 -3.22
C ALA A 63 13.65 4.04 -3.59
N PHE A 64 14.55 4.11 -2.62
CA PHE A 64 15.91 4.55 -2.90
C PHE A 64 16.72 3.42 -3.55
N PRO A 65 17.67 3.77 -4.44
CA PRO A 65 18.53 2.78 -5.08
C PRO A 65 19.42 2.08 -4.03
N PRO A 66 19.85 0.83 -4.29
CA PRO A 66 20.83 0.17 -3.44
C PRO A 66 22.09 1.04 -3.30
N GLY A 67 22.60 1.20 -2.08
CA GLY A 67 23.76 2.06 -1.80
C GLY A 67 23.43 3.52 -1.45
N PHE A 68 22.15 3.88 -1.31
CA PHE A 68 21.76 5.15 -0.71
C PHE A 68 22.33 5.25 0.73
N PRO A 69 22.94 6.37 1.12
CA PRO A 69 23.69 6.50 2.38
C PRO A 69 22.81 6.51 3.62
N PHE A 70 21.49 6.62 3.45
CA PHE A 70 20.53 6.51 4.54
C PHE A 70 19.84 5.14 4.52
N PRO A 71 19.59 4.54 5.69
CA PRO A 71 18.89 3.26 5.88
C PRO A 71 17.37 3.41 5.69
N ILE A 72 16.98 4.12 4.65
CA ILE A 72 15.61 4.46 4.30
C ILE A 72 15.30 3.71 3.02
N ASP A 73 14.30 2.83 3.05
CA ASP A 73 14.02 2.01 1.87
C ASP A 73 13.04 2.69 0.93
N LYS A 74 12.10 3.48 1.47
CA LYS A 74 10.99 4.06 0.72
C LYS A 74 10.98 5.58 0.81
N TRP A 75 10.61 6.24 -0.27
CA TRP A 75 10.54 7.72 -0.31
C TRP A 75 9.56 8.29 0.70
N ILE A 76 8.46 7.57 0.95
CA ILE A 76 7.42 7.96 1.90
C ILE A 76 7.93 8.12 3.34
N GLU A 77 8.99 7.40 3.71
CA GLU A 77 9.60 7.47 5.05
C GLU A 77 10.24 8.85 5.32
N ILE A 78 10.58 9.61 4.28
CA ILE A 78 11.04 11.01 4.38
C ILE A 78 9.89 11.98 4.11
N LEU A 79 9.14 11.73 3.04
CA LEU A 79 8.13 12.68 2.58
C LEU A 79 6.97 12.85 3.57
N ALA A 80 6.49 11.78 4.20
CA ALA A 80 5.36 11.88 5.12
C ALA A 80 5.67 12.74 6.37
N PRO A 81 6.77 12.52 7.12
CA PRO A 81 7.10 13.37 8.26
C PRO A 81 7.33 14.84 7.89
N VAL A 82 8.07 15.09 6.80
CA VAL A 82 8.34 16.46 6.33
C VAL A 82 7.03 17.14 5.95
N PHE A 83 6.19 16.49 5.14
CA PHE A 83 4.92 17.07 4.71
C PHE A 83 3.96 17.28 5.88
N ALA A 84 3.91 16.36 6.85
CA ALA A 84 3.13 16.52 8.08
C ALA A 84 3.60 17.73 8.87
N PHE A 85 4.91 17.93 9.03
CA PHE A 85 5.46 19.09 9.71
C PHE A 85 5.05 20.41 9.04
N PHE A 86 5.18 20.51 7.72
CA PHE A 86 4.78 21.69 6.95
C PHE A 86 3.28 21.98 7.08
N LEU A 87 2.42 20.96 6.96
CA LEU A 87 0.96 21.13 7.12
C LEU A 87 0.58 21.52 8.55
N CYS A 88 1.21 20.89 9.55
CA CYS A 88 0.97 21.20 10.96
C CYS A 88 1.30 22.67 11.24
N PHE A 89 2.46 23.14 10.75
CA PHE A 89 2.88 24.53 10.91
C PHE A 89 1.89 25.51 10.26
N GLU A 90 1.44 25.23 9.04
CA GLU A 90 0.44 26.05 8.35
C GLU A 90 -0.90 26.08 9.10
N ILE A 91 -1.38 24.93 9.59
CA ILE A 91 -2.62 24.82 10.37
C ILE A 91 -2.52 25.67 11.65
N LEU A 92 -1.40 25.57 12.36
CA LEU A 92 -1.18 26.34 13.59
C LEU A 92 -1.10 27.85 13.31
N LEU A 93 -0.38 28.26 12.27
CA LEU A 93 -0.31 29.67 11.85
C LEU A 93 -1.68 30.23 11.48
N ASN A 94 -2.51 29.43 10.79
CA ASN A 94 -3.86 29.83 10.40
C ASN A 94 -4.91 29.63 11.52
N ARG A 95 -4.49 29.29 12.75
CA ARG A 95 -5.36 29.03 13.91
C ARG A 95 -6.47 27.99 13.64
N GLN A 96 -6.20 27.05 12.74
CA GLN A 96 -7.09 25.94 12.43
C GLN A 96 -6.92 24.82 13.46
N THR A 97 -7.97 24.01 13.68
CA THR A 97 -7.91 22.92 14.67
C THR A 97 -7.20 21.69 14.12
N PRO A 98 -6.02 21.28 14.62
CA PRO A 98 -5.32 20.12 14.08
C PRO A 98 -6.09 18.80 14.25
N PHE A 99 -7.04 18.74 15.19
CA PHE A 99 -7.84 17.55 15.48
C PHE A 99 -9.33 17.86 15.44
N PRO A 100 -9.96 17.84 14.24
CA PRO A 100 -11.39 18.11 14.10
C PRO A 100 -12.27 17.10 14.84
N ARG A 101 -13.36 17.54 15.47
CA ARG A 101 -14.26 16.65 16.23
C ARG A 101 -14.90 15.54 15.37
N LYS A 102 -15.23 15.83 14.10
CA LYS A 102 -15.84 14.84 13.19
C LYS A 102 -14.89 13.68 12.81
N SER A 103 -13.57 13.85 12.96
CA SER A 103 -12.56 12.80 12.75
C SER A 103 -12.16 12.04 14.02
N ALA A 104 -12.78 12.34 15.17
CA ALA A 104 -12.40 11.79 16.48
C ALA A 104 -12.35 10.25 16.51
N LEU A 105 -13.25 9.55 15.82
CA LEU A 105 -13.25 8.08 15.77
C LEU A 105 -11.94 7.54 15.19
N PHE A 106 -11.49 8.07 14.05
CA PHE A 106 -10.25 7.65 13.40
C PHE A 106 -9.03 8.06 14.22
N LEU A 107 -9.03 9.29 14.76
CA LEU A 107 -7.96 9.74 15.66
C LEU A 107 -7.84 8.86 16.91
N THR A 108 -8.96 8.37 17.44
CA THR A 108 -8.98 7.44 18.57
C THR A 108 -8.35 6.10 18.19
N ALA A 109 -8.65 5.57 17.00
CA ALA A 109 -8.01 4.35 16.51
C ALA A 109 -6.48 4.50 16.37
N VAL A 110 -6.02 5.64 15.83
CA VAL A 110 -4.59 5.97 15.75
C VAL A 110 -3.97 6.04 17.16
N ALA A 111 -4.62 6.73 18.10
CA ALA A 111 -4.14 6.85 19.47
C ALA A 111 -4.09 5.51 20.21
N VAL A 112 -5.10 4.65 20.03
CA VAL A 112 -5.12 3.30 20.62
C VAL A 112 -3.96 2.47 20.09
N LEU A 113 -3.74 2.44 18.77
CA LEU A 113 -2.62 1.67 18.22
C LEU A 113 -1.27 2.22 18.69
N ALA A 114 -1.09 3.55 18.71
CA ALA A 114 0.13 4.18 19.18
C ALA A 114 0.41 3.86 20.66
N LEU A 115 -0.61 3.94 21.51
CA LEU A 115 -0.51 3.58 22.93
C LEU A 115 -0.16 2.10 23.10
N TRP A 116 -0.79 1.20 22.34
CA TRP A 116 -0.49 -0.23 22.36
C TRP A 116 0.94 -0.52 21.91
N ALA A 117 1.41 0.17 20.88
CA ALA A 117 2.79 0.07 20.42
C ALA A 117 3.77 0.51 21.52
N ILE A 118 3.53 1.65 22.18
CA ILE A 118 4.36 2.14 23.28
C ILE A 118 4.37 1.14 24.46
N VAL A 119 3.20 0.68 24.91
CA VAL A 119 3.09 -0.29 26.01
C VAL A 119 3.83 -1.58 25.65
N ASN A 120 3.67 -2.08 24.43
CA ASN A 120 4.36 -3.28 23.97
C ASN A 120 5.87 -3.09 23.90
N TYR A 121 6.34 -1.92 23.47
CA TYR A 121 7.77 -1.60 23.45
C TYR A 121 8.34 -1.53 24.87
N ILE A 122 7.62 -0.93 25.83
CA ILE A 122 8.06 -0.88 27.23
C ILE A 122 8.12 -2.29 27.85
N ARG A 123 7.14 -3.15 27.56
CA ARG A 123 7.08 -4.53 28.07
C ARG A 123 8.14 -5.43 27.44
N ASN A 124 8.39 -5.27 26.14
CA ASN A 124 9.28 -6.09 25.35
C ASN A 124 10.17 -5.19 24.48
N PRO A 125 11.18 -4.52 25.07
CA PRO A 125 12.02 -3.60 24.33
C PRO A 125 12.82 -4.36 23.28
N VAL A 126 12.68 -3.95 22.03
CA VAL A 126 13.54 -4.43 20.95
C VAL A 126 14.81 -3.61 20.98
N LEU A 127 15.95 -4.24 21.26
CA LEU A 127 17.25 -3.56 21.33
C LEU A 127 17.68 -3.09 19.93
N GLY A 128 18.21 -1.87 19.87
CA GLY A 128 18.52 -1.16 18.62
C GLY A 128 19.91 -1.37 18.08
N THR A 129 20.56 -2.49 18.42
CA THR A 129 21.76 -2.91 17.72
C THR A 129 21.36 -3.20 16.27
N MET A 130 21.65 -2.25 15.37
CA MET A 130 21.15 -2.09 13.98
C MET A 130 19.85 -1.29 13.80
N ALA A 131 19.63 -0.22 14.57
CA ALA A 131 18.51 0.70 14.30
C ALA A 131 18.57 1.31 12.89
N PHE A 132 19.77 1.44 12.29
CA PHE A 132 19.97 2.20 11.06
C PHE A 132 21.18 1.77 10.20
N GLY A 133 21.69 0.54 10.32
CA GLY A 133 22.84 0.13 9.49
C GLY A 133 23.33 -1.31 9.62
N SER A 134 23.69 -1.84 8.45
CA SER A 134 24.51 -3.00 8.07
C SER A 134 24.04 -4.45 8.24
N ASP A 135 22.85 -4.74 8.77
CA ASP A 135 22.25 -6.06 8.56
C ASP A 135 20.73 -5.96 8.42
N SER A 136 20.27 -6.11 7.18
CA SER A 136 19.00 -5.61 6.65
C SER A 136 17.81 -6.57 6.83
N LYS A 137 17.85 -7.45 7.82
CA LYS A 137 16.77 -8.41 8.07
C LYS A 137 15.90 -7.95 9.24
N GLU A 138 14.91 -7.12 8.91
CA GLU A 138 13.66 -6.88 9.67
C GLU A 138 13.82 -6.85 11.22
N THR A 139 14.51 -5.83 11.74
CA THR A 139 14.56 -5.57 13.19
C THR A 139 13.24 -4.96 13.68
N GLY A 140 12.78 -5.35 14.88
CA GLY A 140 11.50 -4.86 15.42
C GLY A 140 11.42 -3.34 15.60
N ILE A 141 12.53 -2.63 15.80
CA ILE A 141 12.56 -1.15 15.87
C ILE A 141 12.10 -0.51 14.55
N ARG A 142 12.51 -1.08 13.41
CA ARG A 142 12.12 -0.56 12.10
C ARG A 142 10.60 -0.60 11.91
N THR A 143 9.96 -1.65 12.42
CA THR A 143 8.49 -1.76 12.41
C THR A 143 7.83 -0.67 13.26
N TYR A 144 8.40 -0.31 14.41
CA TYR A 144 7.94 0.85 15.20
C TYR A 144 8.14 2.18 14.45
N PHE A 145 9.26 2.36 13.76
CA PHE A 145 9.48 3.52 12.90
C PHE A 145 8.42 3.61 11.78
N ILE A 146 8.07 2.49 11.15
CA ILE A 146 7.00 2.44 10.14
C ILE A 146 5.65 2.90 10.71
N ILE A 147 5.31 2.57 11.97
CA ILE A 147 4.10 3.08 12.62
C ILE A 147 4.10 4.61 12.67
N ILE A 148 5.24 5.23 12.99
CA ILE A 148 5.38 6.70 13.00
C ILE A 148 5.15 7.27 11.60
N ILE A 149 5.73 6.66 10.57
CA ILE A 149 5.51 7.06 9.16
C ILE A 149 4.04 6.92 8.75
N CYS A 150 3.37 5.86 9.22
CA CYS A 150 1.95 5.65 8.97
C CYS A 150 1.08 6.70 9.66
N ILE A 151 1.39 7.06 10.91
CA ILE A 151 0.73 8.15 11.65
C ILE A 151 0.91 9.47 10.90
N ALA A 152 2.13 9.80 10.48
CA ALA A 152 2.40 11.01 9.69
C ALA A 152 1.60 11.01 8.38
N THR A 153 1.54 9.87 7.68
CA THR A 153 0.77 9.73 6.43
C THR A 153 -0.73 9.95 6.66
N PHE A 154 -1.29 9.40 7.73
CA PHE A 154 -2.68 9.63 8.11
C PHE A 154 -2.95 11.11 8.40
N LEU A 155 -2.07 11.77 9.17
CA LEU A 155 -2.22 13.20 9.48
C LEU A 155 -2.11 14.07 8.24
N CYS A 156 -1.14 13.80 7.34
CA CYS A 156 -1.03 14.47 6.05
C CYS A 156 -2.34 14.41 5.26
N SER A 157 -2.91 13.22 5.14
CA SER A 157 -4.16 13.00 4.41
C SER A 157 -5.34 13.68 5.10
N LEU A 158 -5.50 13.50 6.42
CA LEU A 158 -6.53 14.15 7.24
C LEU A 158 -6.49 15.67 7.06
N TRP A 159 -5.35 16.29 7.27
CA TRP A 159 -5.19 17.74 7.23
C TRP A 159 -5.39 18.30 5.84
N PHE A 160 -4.78 17.68 4.82
CA PHE A 160 -4.92 18.13 3.45
C PHE A 160 -6.39 18.10 3.00
N PHE A 161 -7.09 16.98 3.20
CA PHE A 161 -8.50 16.88 2.81
C PHE A 161 -9.47 17.64 3.72
N THR A 162 -9.04 18.09 4.90
CA THR A 162 -9.86 18.99 5.74
C THR A 162 -9.77 20.44 5.25
N TYR A 163 -8.57 20.90 4.90
CA TYR A 163 -8.27 22.34 4.77
C TYR A 163 -7.89 22.81 3.38
N LYS A 164 -7.54 21.91 2.46
CA LYS A 164 -7.13 22.25 1.09
C LYS A 164 -8.15 21.75 0.08
N GLU A 165 -8.17 22.40 -1.09
CA GLU A 165 -9.01 22.03 -2.22
C GLU A 165 -8.15 21.33 -3.29
N LEU A 166 -8.65 20.18 -3.78
CA LEU A 166 -7.98 19.34 -4.75
C LEU A 166 -8.93 19.06 -5.90
N ASN A 167 -8.50 19.32 -7.13
CA ASN A 167 -9.25 18.87 -8.30
C ASN A 167 -9.17 17.35 -8.40
N ALA A 168 -10.23 16.66 -7.95
CA ALA A 168 -10.26 15.20 -7.85
C ALA A 168 -10.00 14.55 -9.20
N SER A 169 -10.67 15.00 -10.26
CA SER A 169 -10.49 14.45 -11.60
C SER A 169 -9.03 14.54 -12.07
N LYS A 170 -8.36 15.68 -11.91
CA LYS A 170 -6.97 15.86 -12.35
C LYS A 170 -6.02 14.96 -11.56
N TRP A 171 -6.19 14.90 -10.24
CA TRP A 171 -5.38 14.07 -9.36
C TRP A 171 -5.53 12.57 -9.67
N LEU A 172 -6.78 12.08 -9.82
CA LEU A 172 -7.04 10.69 -10.19
C LEU A 172 -6.43 10.34 -11.54
N TRP A 173 -6.54 11.23 -12.53
CA TRP A 173 -5.90 11.02 -13.85
C TRP A 173 -4.38 10.94 -13.77
N THR A 174 -3.74 11.78 -12.95
CA THR A 174 -2.30 11.71 -12.73
C THR A 174 -1.91 10.33 -12.19
N ILE A 175 -2.63 9.81 -11.20
CA ILE A 175 -2.35 8.49 -10.63
C ILE A 175 -2.59 7.37 -11.66
N ILE A 176 -3.67 7.44 -12.46
CA ILE A 176 -3.93 6.46 -13.54
C ILE A 176 -2.77 6.44 -14.52
N ILE A 177 -2.32 7.61 -14.99
CA ILE A 177 -1.23 7.69 -15.97
C ILE A 177 0.06 7.10 -15.38
N THR A 178 0.41 7.43 -14.14
CA THR A 178 1.58 6.87 -13.47
C THR A 178 1.46 5.35 -13.30
N CYS A 179 0.27 4.86 -12.93
CA CYS A 179 -0.03 3.43 -12.79
C CYS A 179 0.17 2.67 -14.11
N LEU A 180 -0.31 3.21 -15.22
CA LEU A 180 -0.13 2.62 -16.55
C LEU A 180 1.34 2.62 -16.97
N ILE A 181 2.02 3.77 -16.85
CA ILE A 181 3.44 3.89 -17.19
C ILE A 181 4.27 2.86 -16.42
N ILE A 182 4.07 2.74 -15.11
CA ILE A 182 4.84 1.83 -14.27
C ILE A 182 4.50 0.37 -14.57
N GLY A 183 3.22 0.04 -14.78
CA GLY A 183 2.81 -1.31 -15.16
C GLY A 183 3.37 -1.73 -16.52
N ASP A 184 3.29 -0.85 -17.53
CA ASP A 184 3.84 -1.11 -18.86
C ASP A 184 5.36 -1.22 -18.83
N LEU A 185 6.06 -0.33 -18.12
CA LEU A 185 7.50 -0.44 -17.89
C LEU A 185 7.86 -1.77 -17.20
N ARG A 186 6.97 -2.29 -16.33
CA ARG A 186 7.20 -3.56 -15.63
C ARG A 186 7.05 -4.76 -16.54
N ILE A 187 6.10 -4.72 -17.47
CA ILE A 187 6.00 -5.72 -18.54
C ILE A 187 7.25 -5.67 -19.42
N ILE A 188 7.66 -4.49 -19.87
CA ILE A 188 8.86 -4.32 -20.72
C ILE A 188 10.11 -4.80 -19.97
N GLY A 189 10.30 -4.36 -18.73
CA GLY A 189 11.44 -4.75 -17.90
C GLY A 189 11.50 -6.24 -17.62
N TYR A 190 10.34 -6.91 -17.47
CA TYR A 190 10.28 -8.37 -17.33
C TYR A 190 10.81 -9.08 -18.59
N TYR A 191 10.35 -8.70 -19.78
CA TYR A 191 10.79 -9.33 -21.02
C TYR A 191 12.22 -8.96 -21.42
N GLN A 192 12.70 -7.77 -21.03
CA GLN A 192 14.06 -7.29 -21.30
C GLN A 192 15.07 -7.66 -20.21
N ASN A 193 14.66 -8.35 -19.14
CA ASN A 193 15.48 -8.61 -17.96
C ASN A 193 16.11 -7.34 -17.35
N TYR A 194 15.36 -6.23 -17.36
CA TYR A 194 15.79 -4.93 -16.87
C TYR A 194 15.08 -4.57 -15.56
N GLN A 195 15.85 -4.14 -14.56
CA GLN A 195 15.29 -3.63 -13.31
C GLN A 195 14.86 -2.18 -13.48
N ILE A 196 13.57 -1.91 -13.26
CA ILE A 196 13.10 -0.52 -13.17
C ILE A 196 13.73 0.13 -11.93
N PRO A 197 14.48 1.23 -12.09
CA PRO A 197 15.09 1.92 -10.96
C PRO A 197 14.02 2.54 -10.06
N PHE A 198 14.38 2.77 -8.79
CA PHE A 198 13.54 3.45 -7.80
C PHE A 198 12.22 2.78 -7.42
N LEU A 199 12.02 1.49 -7.72
CA LEU A 199 10.87 0.71 -7.25
C LEU A 199 11.31 -0.40 -6.28
N SER A 200 10.57 -0.59 -5.18
CA SER A 200 10.83 -1.62 -4.17
C SER A 200 9.77 -2.73 -4.15
N SER A 201 9.87 -3.62 -3.14
CA SER A 201 8.88 -4.65 -2.86
C SER A 201 8.70 -5.59 -4.07
N THR A 202 7.46 -5.87 -4.44
CA THR A 202 7.07 -6.74 -5.57
C THR A 202 7.54 -6.25 -6.93
N PHE A 203 8.03 -5.01 -7.03
CA PHE A 203 8.60 -4.43 -8.25
C PHE A 203 10.11 -4.65 -8.39
N LYS A 204 10.83 -5.06 -7.33
CA LYS A 204 12.27 -5.36 -7.44
C LYS A 204 12.48 -6.50 -8.44
N PHE A 205 13.43 -6.32 -9.35
CA PHE A 205 13.91 -7.39 -10.22
C PHE A 205 15.16 -7.98 -9.57
N GLY A 206 15.07 -9.21 -9.07
CA GLY A 206 16.12 -9.88 -8.31
C GLY A 206 15.45 -10.86 -7.34
N ASN A 207 15.54 -12.17 -7.51
CA ASN A 207 16.74 -12.94 -7.77
C ASN A 207 16.43 -14.16 -8.63
N TYR A 208 15.80 -13.98 -9.81
CA TYR A 208 15.22 -15.09 -10.59
C TYR A 208 16.19 -16.26 -10.84
N LYS A 209 17.49 -16.00 -11.06
CA LYS A 209 18.53 -17.05 -11.20
C LYS A 209 19.05 -17.62 -9.87
N GLN A 210 19.05 -16.86 -8.78
CA GLN A 210 19.50 -17.35 -7.46
C GLN A 210 18.36 -18.12 -6.74
N PHE A 211 17.11 -17.71 -6.95
CA PHE A 211 15.90 -18.40 -6.48
C PHE A 211 15.66 -19.76 -7.19
N LEU A 212 16.12 -19.90 -8.45
CA LEU A 212 16.09 -21.18 -9.17
C LEU A 212 17.22 -22.13 -8.74
N ASN A 213 18.33 -21.63 -8.19
CA ASN A 213 19.49 -22.42 -7.80
C ASN A 213 19.43 -22.97 -6.37
N GLU A 214 18.54 -22.46 -5.52
CA GLU A 214 18.31 -23.05 -4.19
C GLU A 214 17.44 -24.31 -4.32
N GLN A 215 18.05 -25.47 -4.05
CA GLN A 215 17.48 -26.83 -4.14
C GLN A 215 16.16 -27.06 -3.38
N PHE A 216 15.65 -26.06 -2.66
CA PHE A 216 14.46 -26.12 -1.81
C PHE A 216 13.12 -25.96 -2.56
N PHE A 217 13.15 -25.62 -3.85
CA PHE A 217 11.94 -25.44 -4.66
C PHE A 217 11.86 -26.34 -5.90
N LYS A 218 12.34 -27.59 -5.81
CA LYS A 218 12.06 -28.62 -6.85
C LYS A 218 10.57 -28.91 -7.08
N GLY A 219 9.65 -28.36 -6.27
CA GLY A 219 8.20 -28.35 -6.51
C GLY A 219 7.59 -26.99 -6.90
N ALA A 220 8.39 -25.91 -6.96
CA ALA A 220 7.95 -24.59 -7.43
C ALA A 220 8.75 -24.09 -8.65
N SER A 221 9.69 -24.88 -9.15
CA SER A 221 10.42 -24.65 -10.41
C SER A 221 9.53 -24.66 -11.66
N GLU A 222 8.24 -25.01 -11.53
CA GLU A 222 7.25 -24.98 -12.60
C GLU A 222 6.20 -23.86 -12.44
N ALA A 223 6.23 -23.09 -11.35
CA ALA A 223 5.37 -21.93 -11.23
C ALA A 223 5.99 -20.78 -12.05
N LYS A 224 5.47 -20.52 -13.26
CA LYS A 224 5.65 -19.21 -13.90
C LYS A 224 5.03 -18.16 -12.95
N ILE A 225 5.88 -17.55 -12.12
CA ILE A 225 5.48 -16.56 -11.13
C ILE A 225 5.03 -15.31 -11.88
N GLY A 226 3.79 -14.87 -11.67
CA GLY A 226 3.24 -13.66 -12.28
C GLY A 226 4.16 -12.44 -12.12
N ILE A 227 4.07 -11.49 -13.05
CA ILE A 227 4.92 -10.30 -13.07
C ILE A 227 4.60 -9.44 -11.83
N GLY A 228 5.49 -9.49 -10.84
CA GLY A 228 5.33 -8.75 -9.59
C GLY A 228 5.18 -7.23 -9.83
N GLY A 229 4.29 -6.60 -9.07
CA GLY A 229 3.94 -5.19 -9.20
C GLY A 229 2.67 -4.94 -10.04
N LEU A 230 2.36 -5.79 -11.03
CA LEU A 230 1.19 -5.58 -11.89
C LEU A 230 -0.14 -5.75 -11.15
N ARG A 231 -0.20 -6.68 -10.21
CA ARG A 231 -1.40 -6.90 -9.39
C ARG A 231 -1.70 -5.71 -8.47
N GLU A 232 -0.68 -5.00 -8.00
CA GLU A 232 -0.82 -3.78 -7.20
C GLU A 232 -1.30 -2.62 -8.08
N MET A 233 -0.74 -2.48 -9.28
CA MET A 233 -1.19 -1.50 -10.28
C MET A 233 -2.65 -1.75 -10.70
N ALA A 234 -3.04 -3.01 -10.91
CA ALA A 234 -4.42 -3.35 -11.22
C ALA A 234 -5.39 -3.04 -10.07
N ALA A 235 -5.03 -3.40 -8.83
CA ALA A 235 -5.82 -3.12 -7.63
C ALA A 235 -6.02 -1.63 -7.39
N LEU A 236 -5.07 -0.79 -7.81
CA LEU A 236 -5.16 0.67 -7.78
C LEU A 236 -5.96 1.23 -8.97
N GLY A 237 -5.67 0.76 -10.18
CA GLY A 237 -6.22 1.27 -11.43
C GLY A 237 -7.73 1.11 -11.55
N VAL A 238 -8.30 -0.03 -11.12
CA VAL A 238 -9.75 -0.27 -11.23
C VAL A 238 -10.57 0.74 -10.41
N PRO A 239 -10.33 0.94 -9.09
CA PRO A 239 -10.99 1.98 -8.31
C PRO A 239 -10.89 3.38 -8.92
N LEU A 240 -9.71 3.77 -9.42
CA LEU A 240 -9.50 5.09 -10.03
C LEU A 240 -10.40 5.30 -11.25
N ILE A 241 -10.44 4.33 -12.15
CA ILE A 241 -11.22 4.42 -13.38
C ILE A 241 -12.70 4.43 -13.10
N LEU A 242 -13.19 3.53 -12.23
CA LEU A 242 -14.60 3.50 -11.86
C LEU A 242 -15.05 4.83 -11.23
N SER A 243 -14.17 5.45 -10.44
CA SER A 243 -14.45 6.74 -9.82
C SER A 243 -14.54 7.88 -10.84
N ILE A 244 -13.71 7.87 -11.88
CA ILE A 244 -13.79 8.85 -13.00
C ILE A 244 -14.99 8.57 -13.91
N LEU A 245 -15.29 7.30 -14.18
CA LEU A 245 -16.37 6.89 -15.07
C LEU A 245 -17.75 7.05 -14.46
N TYR A 246 -17.88 7.24 -13.15
CA TYR A 246 -19.18 7.29 -12.48
C TYR A 246 -20.20 8.24 -13.17
N LYS A 247 -19.79 9.42 -13.63
CA LYS A 247 -20.65 10.35 -14.41
C LYS A 247 -20.27 10.50 -15.88
N ARG A 248 -19.17 9.89 -16.34
CA ARG A 248 -18.69 10.04 -17.72
C ARG A 248 -19.21 8.92 -18.60
N LYS A 249 -19.48 9.23 -19.87
CA LYS A 249 -19.72 8.20 -20.88
C LYS A 249 -18.42 7.44 -21.16
N LEU A 250 -18.55 6.14 -21.42
CA LEU A 250 -17.43 5.35 -21.94
C LEU A 250 -16.98 5.92 -23.28
N ASN A 251 -15.69 6.15 -23.42
CA ASN A 251 -15.05 6.54 -24.69
C ASN A 251 -13.94 5.52 -25.03
N ILE A 252 -13.38 5.64 -26.23
CA ILE A 252 -12.33 4.74 -26.71
C ILE A 252 -11.11 4.71 -25.77
N TYR A 253 -10.70 5.86 -25.22
CA TYR A 253 -9.57 5.95 -24.30
C TYR A 253 -9.81 5.16 -23.01
N PHE A 254 -11.01 5.24 -22.43
CA PHE A 254 -11.37 4.46 -21.25
C PHE A 254 -11.38 2.96 -21.52
N VAL A 255 -11.81 2.55 -22.72
CA VAL A 255 -11.77 1.14 -23.12
C VAL A 255 -10.32 0.65 -23.22
N LEU A 256 -9.42 1.44 -23.84
CA LEU A 256 -8.00 1.09 -23.94
C LEU A 256 -7.33 0.97 -22.56
N ILE A 257 -7.61 1.91 -21.66
CA ILE A 257 -7.09 1.86 -20.29
C ILE A 257 -7.62 0.62 -19.55
N LEU A 258 -8.92 0.31 -19.68
CA LEU A 258 -9.52 -0.87 -19.04
C LEU A 258 -8.88 -2.16 -19.55
N ILE A 259 -8.65 -2.27 -20.87
CA ILE A 259 -7.96 -3.41 -21.48
C ILE A 259 -6.55 -3.55 -20.89
N ASN A 260 -5.79 -2.46 -20.78
CA ASN A 260 -4.45 -2.48 -20.23
C ASN A 260 -4.44 -2.96 -18.75
N ILE A 261 -5.39 -2.51 -17.94
CA ILE A 261 -5.52 -3.00 -16.55
C ILE A 261 -5.96 -4.46 -16.49
N ILE A 262 -6.83 -4.92 -17.40
CA ILE A 262 -7.16 -6.35 -17.50
C ILE A 262 -5.88 -7.16 -17.79
N ILE A 263 -5.02 -6.69 -18.70
CA ILE A 263 -3.72 -7.32 -18.95
C ILE A 263 -2.88 -7.38 -17.66
N PHE A 264 -2.85 -6.29 -16.87
CA PHE A 264 -2.14 -6.30 -15.58
C PHE A 264 -2.69 -7.34 -14.59
N ILE A 265 -4.01 -7.55 -14.55
CA ILE A 265 -4.65 -8.56 -13.70
C ILE A 265 -4.16 -9.96 -14.09
N PHE A 266 -4.23 -10.31 -15.37
CA PHE A 266 -3.86 -11.64 -15.86
C PHE A 266 -2.36 -11.90 -15.72
N LEU A 267 -1.51 -10.93 -16.08
CA LEU A 267 -0.06 -11.08 -15.98
C LEU A 267 0.45 -11.02 -14.54
N GLY A 268 -0.27 -10.35 -13.62
CA GLY A 268 0.14 -10.16 -12.23
C GLY A 268 -0.13 -11.35 -11.29
N GLY A 269 -1.08 -12.24 -11.62
CA GLY A 269 -1.31 -13.50 -10.88
C GLY A 269 -1.78 -13.35 -9.42
N GLY A 270 -2.39 -12.23 -9.03
CA GLY A 270 -2.82 -11.96 -7.64
C GLY A 270 -4.25 -12.38 -7.34
N ARG A 271 -4.48 -13.62 -6.87
CA ARG A 271 -5.84 -14.15 -6.61
C ARG A 271 -6.68 -13.31 -5.63
N SER A 272 -6.12 -12.90 -4.50
CA SER A 272 -6.84 -12.09 -3.51
C SER A 272 -7.20 -10.70 -4.06
N ASN A 273 -6.28 -10.05 -4.76
CA ASN A 273 -6.53 -8.78 -5.43
C ASN A 273 -7.60 -8.93 -6.51
N PHE A 274 -7.56 -10.01 -7.30
CA PHE A 274 -8.59 -10.29 -8.31
C PHE A 274 -9.97 -10.45 -7.67
N ILE A 275 -10.11 -11.27 -6.61
CA ILE A 275 -11.37 -11.42 -5.88
C ILE A 275 -11.83 -10.07 -5.30
N GLY A 276 -10.91 -9.29 -4.74
CA GLY A 276 -11.19 -7.94 -4.24
C GLY A 276 -11.70 -7.01 -5.35
N ILE A 277 -11.07 -7.02 -6.52
CA ILE A 277 -11.47 -6.23 -7.69
C ILE A 277 -12.86 -6.64 -8.17
N VAL A 278 -13.12 -7.95 -8.28
CA VAL A 278 -14.43 -8.49 -8.66
C VAL A 278 -15.51 -8.06 -7.67
N LEU A 279 -15.23 -8.13 -6.38
CA LEU A 279 -16.13 -7.68 -5.32
C LEU A 279 -16.38 -6.17 -5.41
N ALA A 280 -15.34 -5.36 -5.58
CA ALA A 280 -15.44 -3.91 -5.70
C ALA A 280 -16.26 -3.49 -6.93
N ILE A 281 -16.04 -4.12 -8.09
CA ILE A 281 -16.85 -3.90 -9.30
C ILE A 281 -18.31 -4.31 -9.04
N SER A 282 -18.55 -5.47 -8.45
CA SER A 282 -19.91 -5.98 -8.17
C SER A 282 -20.68 -5.03 -7.24
N LEU A 283 -20.04 -4.59 -6.16
CA LEU A 283 -20.62 -3.63 -5.21
C LEU A 283 -20.82 -2.26 -5.85
N PHE A 284 -19.85 -1.77 -6.63
CA PHE A 284 -20.00 -0.54 -7.39
C PHE A 284 -21.27 -0.57 -8.25
N VAL A 285 -21.45 -1.64 -9.02
CA VAL A 285 -22.56 -1.75 -9.96
C VAL A 285 -23.89 -1.91 -9.23
N SER A 286 -23.94 -2.77 -8.22
CA SER A 286 -25.15 -3.01 -7.42
C SER A 286 -25.63 -1.76 -6.68
N LEU A 287 -24.70 -0.96 -6.13
CA LEU A 287 -25.03 0.22 -5.35
C LEU A 287 -25.29 1.45 -6.21
N PHE A 288 -24.53 1.62 -7.30
CA PHE A 288 -24.45 2.90 -8.01
C PHE A 288 -24.89 2.84 -9.48
N LYS A 289 -24.86 1.65 -10.11
CA LYS A 289 -25.06 1.48 -11.56
C LYS A 289 -25.94 0.27 -11.88
N ARG A 290 -27.03 0.08 -11.12
CA ARG A 290 -27.91 -1.11 -11.16
C ARG A 290 -28.35 -1.56 -12.56
N LYS A 291 -28.53 -0.63 -13.51
CA LYS A 291 -28.84 -0.93 -14.91
C LYS A 291 -27.82 -1.88 -15.57
N TYR A 292 -26.57 -1.86 -15.13
CA TYR A 292 -25.49 -2.68 -15.68
C TYR A 292 -25.20 -3.95 -14.86
N LEU A 293 -26.04 -4.27 -13.86
CA LEU A 293 -25.82 -5.41 -12.97
C LEU A 293 -25.74 -6.74 -13.74
N TRP A 294 -26.74 -7.04 -14.57
CA TRP A 294 -26.78 -8.29 -15.33
C TRP A 294 -25.64 -8.45 -16.35
N PRO A 295 -25.35 -7.44 -17.21
CA PRO A 295 -24.18 -7.50 -18.09
C PRO A 295 -22.86 -7.76 -17.35
N ILE A 296 -22.70 -7.19 -16.15
CA ILE A 296 -21.46 -7.34 -15.38
C ILE A 296 -21.42 -8.70 -14.68
N ILE A 297 -22.53 -9.22 -14.17
CA ILE A 297 -22.59 -10.60 -13.69
C ILE A 297 -22.19 -11.58 -14.80
N LEU A 298 -22.72 -11.41 -16.02
CA LEU A 298 -22.34 -12.24 -17.17
C LEU A 298 -20.84 -12.13 -17.50
N LEU A 299 -20.30 -10.90 -17.51
CA LEU A 299 -18.87 -10.68 -17.72
C LEU A 299 -18.01 -11.36 -16.65
N LEU A 300 -18.41 -11.25 -15.38
CA LEU A 300 -17.71 -11.86 -14.26
C LEU A 300 -17.78 -13.40 -14.31
N LEU A 301 -18.92 -13.96 -14.73
CA LEU A 301 -19.07 -15.40 -14.97
C LEU A 301 -18.15 -15.92 -16.08
N LEU A 302 -17.70 -15.06 -17.00
CA LEU A 302 -16.69 -15.40 -18.01
C LEU A 302 -15.26 -15.15 -17.51
N LEU A 303 -15.02 -13.99 -16.90
CA LEU A 303 -13.69 -13.57 -16.44
C LEU A 303 -13.16 -14.44 -15.30
N VAL A 304 -14.00 -14.86 -14.37
CA VAL A 304 -13.58 -15.66 -13.21
C VAL A 304 -13.05 -17.04 -13.67
N PRO A 305 -13.80 -17.84 -14.44
CA PRO A 305 -13.26 -19.08 -15.01
C PRO A 305 -12.05 -18.83 -15.90
N ALA A 306 -12.06 -17.79 -16.75
CA ALA A 306 -10.90 -17.51 -17.61
C ALA A 306 -9.62 -17.22 -16.80
N TYR A 307 -9.73 -16.44 -15.73
CA TYR A 307 -8.62 -16.15 -14.83
C TYR A 307 -8.12 -17.41 -14.13
N PHE A 308 -9.02 -18.21 -13.53
CA PHE A 308 -8.61 -19.43 -12.85
C PHE A 308 -8.10 -20.52 -13.81
N LEU A 309 -8.70 -20.67 -14.99
CA LEU A 309 -8.21 -21.57 -16.02
C LEU A 309 -6.82 -21.14 -16.50
N SER A 310 -6.58 -19.83 -16.71
CA SER A 310 -5.25 -19.35 -17.08
C SER A 310 -4.20 -19.73 -16.02
N ASP A 311 -4.53 -19.58 -14.74
CA ASP A 311 -3.63 -19.93 -13.63
C ASP A 311 -3.43 -21.45 -13.50
N VAL A 312 -4.45 -22.25 -13.82
CA VAL A 312 -4.42 -23.72 -13.81
C VAL A 312 -3.60 -24.28 -14.97
N TYR A 313 -3.76 -23.77 -16.20
CA TYR A 313 -2.94 -24.17 -17.35
C TYR A 313 -1.47 -23.77 -17.20
N LEU A 314 -1.17 -22.82 -16.31
CA LEU A 314 0.19 -22.33 -16.06
C LEU A 314 0.92 -23.06 -14.91
N SER A 315 0.27 -23.95 -14.14
CA SER A 315 0.94 -24.73 -13.08
C SER A 315 0.24 -26.06 -12.71
N GLU A 316 0.89 -27.19 -12.96
CA GLU A 316 0.42 -28.54 -12.55
C GLU A 316 0.21 -28.66 -11.02
N SER A 317 1.03 -27.99 -10.22
CA SER A 317 0.92 -27.97 -8.75
C SER A 317 -0.38 -27.31 -8.24
N GLN A 318 -0.94 -26.37 -9.00
CA GLN A 318 -2.18 -25.67 -8.65
C GLN A 318 -3.42 -26.47 -9.05
N TYR A 319 -3.33 -27.23 -10.15
CA TYR A 319 -4.35 -28.21 -10.54
C TYR A 319 -4.59 -29.23 -9.41
N GLY A 320 -3.51 -29.75 -8.81
CA GLY A 320 -3.61 -30.65 -7.66
C GLY A 320 -4.33 -30.01 -6.46
N ARG A 321 -4.09 -28.74 -6.16
CA ARG A 321 -4.77 -28.05 -5.03
C ARG A 321 -6.23 -27.71 -5.30
N ALA A 322 -6.61 -27.45 -6.56
CA ALA A 322 -7.97 -27.08 -6.93
C ALA A 322 -8.90 -28.30 -7.10
N PHE A 323 -8.35 -29.47 -7.48
CA PHE A 323 -9.14 -30.65 -7.83
C PHE A 323 -8.89 -31.87 -6.93
N LEU A 324 -7.74 -31.98 -6.24
CA LEU A 324 -7.45 -33.04 -5.27
C LEU A 324 -7.67 -32.55 -3.84
N PHE A 325 -8.93 -32.36 -3.46
CA PHE A 325 -9.31 -32.20 -2.05
C PHE A 325 -9.14 -33.53 -1.31
N LYS A 326 -7.91 -33.84 -0.87
CA LYS A 326 -7.66 -34.94 0.07
C LYS A 326 -7.26 -34.37 1.44
N GLY A 327 -8.13 -34.55 2.44
CA GLY A 327 -7.90 -34.08 3.81
C GLY A 327 -8.38 -32.64 4.08
N GLY A 328 -8.30 -32.21 5.34
CA GLY A 328 -8.65 -30.87 5.79
C GLY A 328 -7.54 -29.84 5.58
N PHE A 329 -7.71 -28.63 6.13
CA PHE A 329 -6.78 -27.51 5.94
C PHE A 329 -5.35 -27.82 6.42
N LYS A 330 -5.23 -28.66 7.45
CA LYS A 330 -3.95 -29.14 8.00
C LYS A 330 -3.19 -30.01 6.99
N GLU A 331 -3.90 -30.82 6.21
CA GLU A 331 -3.32 -31.70 5.19
C GLU A 331 -3.00 -30.93 3.89
N GLN A 332 -3.78 -29.89 3.58
CA GLN A 332 -3.63 -29.09 2.36
C GLN A 332 -2.55 -28.00 2.45
N ALA A 333 -2.38 -27.38 3.63
CA ALA A 333 -1.41 -26.32 3.87
C ALA A 333 -0.95 -26.33 5.33
N SER A 334 -0.23 -27.38 5.70
CA SER A 334 0.20 -27.65 7.08
C SER A 334 0.95 -26.47 7.72
N ASP A 335 1.86 -25.84 6.98
CA ASP A 335 2.62 -24.66 7.40
C ASP A 335 1.70 -23.49 7.79
N ARG A 336 0.70 -23.19 6.96
CA ARG A 336 -0.26 -22.10 7.18
C ARG A 336 -1.18 -22.39 8.35
N TYR A 337 -1.64 -23.62 8.45
CA TYR A 337 -2.46 -24.06 9.59
C TYR A 337 -1.71 -23.86 10.91
N TYR A 338 -0.46 -24.28 11.01
CA TYR A 338 0.31 -24.11 12.24
C TYR A 338 0.65 -22.63 12.53
N THR A 339 0.87 -21.79 11.50
CA THR A 339 0.98 -20.33 11.68
C THR A 339 -0.27 -19.76 12.32
N TYR A 340 -1.44 -20.12 11.79
CA TYR A 340 -2.72 -19.67 12.29
C TYR A 340 -2.94 -20.08 13.75
N ILE A 341 -2.73 -21.36 14.06
CA ILE A 341 -2.91 -21.89 15.42
C ILE A 341 -1.96 -21.19 16.38
N TYR A 342 -0.68 -21.03 16.01
CA TYR A 342 0.29 -20.31 16.84
C TYR A 342 -0.15 -18.88 17.15
N MET A 343 -0.54 -18.11 16.12
CA MET A 343 -1.01 -16.74 16.29
C MET A 343 -2.25 -16.67 17.20
N TRP A 344 -3.16 -17.63 17.04
CA TRP A 344 -4.36 -17.74 17.86
C TRP A 344 -4.05 -18.05 19.33
N GLU A 345 -3.18 -19.02 19.61
CA GLU A 345 -2.74 -19.34 20.98
C GLU A 345 -2.08 -18.13 21.65
N VAL A 346 -1.19 -17.45 20.93
CA VAL A 346 -0.55 -16.22 21.42
C VAL A 346 -1.57 -15.14 21.78
N PHE A 347 -2.58 -14.94 20.93
CA PHE A 347 -3.65 -14.00 21.22
C PHE A 347 -4.44 -14.40 22.47
N LYS A 348 -4.77 -15.68 22.65
CA LYS A 348 -5.47 -16.17 23.85
C LYS A 348 -4.68 -15.90 25.13
N ASP A 349 -3.36 -16.04 25.09
CA ASP A 349 -2.49 -15.78 26.24
C ASP A 349 -2.30 -14.28 26.51
N ASN A 350 -2.40 -13.43 25.48
CA ASN A 350 -2.16 -11.99 25.57
C ASN A 350 -3.26 -11.17 24.89
N PRO A 351 -4.54 -11.28 25.30
CA PRO A 351 -5.65 -10.77 24.51
C PRO A 351 -5.72 -9.23 24.49
N ILE A 352 -5.29 -8.57 25.57
CA ILE A 352 -5.44 -7.12 25.70
C ILE A 352 -4.41 -6.39 24.85
N PHE A 353 -3.12 -6.55 25.17
CA PHE A 353 -2.03 -5.81 24.54
C PHE A 353 -1.37 -6.54 23.37
N GLY A 354 -1.68 -7.82 23.18
CA GLY A 354 -0.89 -8.68 22.29
C GLY A 354 0.50 -8.93 22.85
N LYS A 355 1.33 -9.57 22.04
CA LYS A 355 2.70 -9.96 22.40
C LYS A 355 3.74 -8.88 22.09
N GLY A 356 3.39 -7.88 21.29
CA GLY A 356 4.30 -6.86 20.81
C GLY A 356 5.13 -7.28 19.58
N ILE A 357 5.77 -6.28 18.97
CA ILE A 357 6.60 -6.45 17.78
C ILE A 357 7.93 -7.10 18.17
N GLY A 358 8.43 -8.02 17.34
CA GLY A 358 9.75 -8.64 17.54
C GLY A 358 9.77 -9.74 18.60
N TYR A 359 8.63 -10.10 19.20
CA TYR A 359 8.57 -11.24 20.10
C TYR A 359 8.73 -12.55 19.31
N MET A 360 9.91 -13.16 19.39
CA MET A 360 10.21 -14.48 18.81
C MET A 360 10.81 -15.45 19.85
N LYS A 361 10.37 -15.38 21.11
CA LYS A 361 10.75 -16.36 22.14
C LYS A 361 9.69 -17.46 22.29
N VAL A 362 9.51 -18.30 21.28
CA VAL A 362 8.78 -19.56 21.47
C VAL A 362 9.58 -20.71 20.89
N ASN A 363 9.96 -21.63 21.77
CA ASN A 363 10.50 -22.91 21.36
C ASN A 363 9.33 -23.68 20.72
N MET A 364 9.36 -23.89 19.41
CA MET A 364 8.31 -24.65 18.68
C MET A 364 8.11 -26.06 19.25
N ARG A 365 9.11 -26.60 19.97
CA ARG A 365 9.03 -27.84 20.75
C ARG A 365 7.97 -27.81 21.85
N ASP A 366 7.71 -26.65 22.44
CA ASP A 366 6.77 -26.49 23.55
C ASP A 366 5.32 -26.43 23.05
N VAL A 367 5.11 -25.96 21.80
CA VAL A 367 3.78 -25.85 21.17
C VAL A 367 3.42 -27.10 20.37
N PHE A 368 4.41 -27.78 19.78
CA PHE A 368 4.19 -28.99 18.97
C PHE A 368 5.21 -30.11 19.31
N PRO A 369 5.05 -30.80 20.46
CA PRO A 369 5.91 -31.93 20.81
C PRO A 369 5.79 -33.04 19.75
N GLY A 370 6.92 -33.42 19.13
CA GLY A 370 7.03 -34.58 18.23
C GLY A 370 7.11 -34.31 16.71
N ARG A 371 7.13 -33.06 16.23
CA ARG A 371 7.20 -32.75 14.77
C ARG A 371 8.36 -31.82 14.37
N VAL A 372 9.52 -32.09 14.95
CA VAL A 372 10.70 -31.19 15.00
C VAL A 372 11.48 -31.09 13.67
N ASN A 373 11.26 -31.95 12.67
CA ASN A 373 12.24 -32.07 11.56
C ASN A 373 11.87 -31.38 10.24
N THR A 374 10.59 -31.11 9.93
CA THR A 374 10.19 -30.51 8.63
C THR A 374 9.41 -29.20 8.74
N ALA A 375 8.62 -29.02 9.79
CA ALA A 375 7.95 -27.74 10.06
C ALA A 375 8.94 -26.66 10.55
N ASN A 376 10.05 -27.09 11.16
CA ASN A 376 11.03 -26.17 11.72
C ASN A 376 11.77 -25.36 10.65
N GLU A 377 12.25 -25.93 9.55
CA GLU A 377 13.12 -25.17 8.63
C GLU A 377 12.39 -24.04 7.90
N PHE A 378 11.23 -24.26 7.30
CA PHE A 378 10.49 -23.19 6.60
C PHE A 378 9.92 -22.13 7.57
N PHE A 379 9.44 -22.57 8.73
CA PHE A 379 8.85 -21.70 9.74
C PHE A 379 9.92 -20.90 10.49
N LEU A 380 11.04 -21.54 10.86
CA LEU A 380 12.23 -20.85 11.36
C LEU A 380 12.82 -19.94 10.29
N THR A 381 12.82 -20.27 9.00
CA THR A 381 13.36 -19.35 7.98
C THR A 381 12.45 -18.11 7.84
N LYS A 382 11.12 -18.27 7.84
CA LYS A 382 10.18 -17.12 7.85
C LYS A 382 10.14 -16.34 9.18
N LEU A 383 10.44 -16.99 10.31
CA LEU A 383 10.64 -16.33 11.61
C LEU A 383 11.99 -15.58 11.66
N ILE A 384 13.10 -16.27 11.35
CA ILE A 384 14.48 -15.77 11.40
C ILE A 384 14.70 -14.65 10.36
N GLU A 385 14.01 -14.67 9.22
CA GLU A 385 14.00 -13.56 8.26
C GLU A 385 13.18 -12.35 8.72
N GLY A 386 12.60 -12.36 9.92
CA GLY A 386 11.74 -11.30 10.49
C GLY A 386 10.38 -11.13 9.79
N ARG A 387 10.17 -11.88 8.70
CA ARG A 387 9.00 -11.83 7.82
C ARG A 387 7.67 -12.14 8.49
N LEU A 388 7.63 -12.73 9.68
CA LEU A 388 6.36 -12.91 10.41
C LEU A 388 5.84 -11.61 11.05
N SER A 389 6.73 -10.66 11.38
CA SER A 389 6.35 -9.30 11.80
C SER A 389 5.98 -8.39 10.62
N GLY A 390 6.59 -8.59 9.44
CA GLY A 390 6.39 -7.75 8.25
C GLY A 390 5.46 -8.31 7.17
N THR A 391 5.32 -9.63 7.07
CA THR A 391 4.51 -10.32 6.07
C THR A 391 3.57 -11.29 6.78
N GLY A 392 2.35 -10.82 7.09
CA GLY A 392 1.29 -11.70 7.56
C GLY A 392 1.07 -12.80 6.53
N GLY A 393 1.57 -13.99 6.85
CA GLY A 393 1.29 -15.21 6.11
C GLY A 393 -0.14 -15.63 6.39
N HIS A 394 -1.07 -15.05 5.64
CA HIS A 394 -2.51 -15.34 5.59
C HIS A 394 -3.25 -15.06 6.90
N GLY A 395 -3.92 -13.89 6.91
CA GLY A 395 -4.78 -13.43 7.99
C GLY A 395 -4.22 -12.19 8.69
N ALA A 396 -4.31 -11.02 8.05
CA ALA A 396 -3.95 -9.74 8.67
C ALA A 396 -4.73 -9.51 9.97
N TYR A 397 -6.00 -9.93 9.97
CA TYR A 397 -6.87 -9.88 11.14
C TYR A 397 -6.30 -10.62 12.35
N ILE A 398 -5.66 -11.78 12.16
CA ILE A 398 -5.10 -12.56 13.27
C ILE A 398 -3.69 -12.10 13.61
N SER A 399 -2.91 -11.67 12.61
CA SER A 399 -1.59 -11.08 12.83
C SER A 399 -1.68 -9.83 13.72
N ILE A 400 -2.61 -8.92 13.43
CA ILE A 400 -2.76 -7.70 14.24
C ILE A 400 -3.26 -8.00 15.66
N MET A 401 -4.09 -9.03 15.82
CA MET A 401 -4.50 -9.55 17.14
C MET A 401 -3.33 -10.10 17.93
N THR A 402 -2.47 -10.85 17.26
CA THR A 402 -1.29 -11.45 17.89
C THR A 402 -0.33 -10.36 18.39
N ILE A 403 -0.13 -9.31 17.59
CA ILE A 403 0.83 -8.25 17.87
C ILE A 403 0.27 -7.22 18.87
N PHE A 404 -0.97 -6.79 18.68
CA PHE A 404 -1.59 -5.66 19.41
C PHE A 404 -2.90 -6.03 20.12
N GLY A 405 -3.26 -7.30 20.24
CA GLY A 405 -4.46 -7.74 20.96
C GLY A 405 -5.74 -7.09 20.42
N ILE A 406 -6.68 -6.81 21.33
CA ILE A 406 -7.94 -6.12 21.02
C ILE A 406 -7.73 -4.69 20.49
N GLY A 407 -6.64 -4.02 20.90
CA GLY A 407 -6.32 -2.67 20.40
C GLY A 407 -6.01 -2.68 18.91
N GLY A 408 -5.32 -3.72 18.43
CA GLY A 408 -5.08 -3.97 17.02
C GLY A 408 -6.37 -4.18 16.22
N ILE A 409 -7.28 -5.04 16.72
CA ILE A 409 -8.59 -5.26 16.06
C ILE A 409 -9.37 -3.95 16.00
N PHE A 410 -9.46 -3.22 17.11
CA PHE A 410 -10.18 -1.95 17.16
C PHE A 410 -9.65 -0.98 16.12
N PHE A 411 -8.32 -0.83 16.03
CA PHE A 411 -7.68 -0.04 15.00
C PHE A 411 -8.10 -0.48 13.59
N LEU A 412 -7.96 -1.77 13.28
CA LEU A 412 -8.26 -2.29 11.93
C LEU A 412 -9.74 -2.11 11.57
N VAL A 413 -10.64 -2.39 12.51
CA VAL A 413 -12.09 -2.24 12.31
C VAL A 413 -12.45 -0.79 12.01
N VAL A 414 -11.92 0.16 12.77
CA VAL A 414 -12.21 1.58 12.56
C VAL A 414 -11.59 2.08 11.24
N MET A 415 -10.33 1.77 10.98
CA MET A 415 -9.61 2.30 9.82
C MET A 415 -10.15 1.72 8.51
N LEU A 416 -10.40 0.40 8.47
CA LEU A 416 -10.88 -0.29 7.28
C LEU A 416 -12.40 -0.20 7.13
N PHE A 417 -13.17 -0.80 8.06
CA PHE A 417 -14.62 -0.88 7.92
C PHE A 417 -15.30 0.46 8.24
N GLY A 418 -14.79 1.20 9.23
CA GLY A 418 -15.22 2.58 9.44
C GLY A 418 -14.92 3.46 8.23
N GLY A 419 -13.74 3.30 7.61
CA GLY A 419 -13.39 3.94 6.33
C GLY A 419 -14.39 3.64 5.22
N ILE A 420 -14.70 2.36 4.99
CA ILE A 420 -15.70 1.91 3.99
C ILE A 420 -17.08 2.52 4.27
N TYR A 421 -17.55 2.45 5.51
CA TYR A 421 -18.86 2.96 5.90
C TYR A 421 -18.98 4.48 5.68
N TYR A 422 -18.02 5.26 6.17
CA TYR A 422 -18.06 6.72 6.03
C TYR A 422 -17.81 7.17 4.60
N ALA A 423 -16.98 6.47 3.83
CA ALA A 423 -16.83 6.73 2.40
C ALA A 423 -18.17 6.55 1.67
N TYR A 424 -18.86 5.44 1.90
CA TYR A 424 -20.19 5.20 1.34
C TYR A 424 -21.20 6.27 1.73
N LYS A 425 -21.20 6.68 3.01
CA LYS A 425 -22.06 7.75 3.52
C LYS A 425 -21.84 9.07 2.77
N ILE A 426 -20.58 9.50 2.60
CA ILE A 426 -20.23 10.73 1.88
C ILE A 426 -20.71 10.69 0.42
N ILE A 427 -20.51 9.56 -0.27
CA ILE A 427 -20.96 9.40 -1.67
C ILE A 427 -22.48 9.55 -1.77
N ARG A 428 -23.20 8.97 -0.81
CA ARG A 428 -24.67 8.96 -0.79
C ARG A 428 -25.31 10.30 -0.47
N GLU A 429 -24.69 11.08 0.41
CA GLU A 429 -25.22 12.37 0.85
C GLU A 429 -25.02 13.47 -0.21
N ARG A 430 -24.16 13.25 -1.21
CA ARG A 430 -23.84 14.24 -2.24
C ARG A 430 -24.48 13.93 -3.60
N SER A 431 -25.61 14.59 -3.87
CA SER A 431 -26.37 14.48 -5.13
C SER A 431 -25.59 15.00 -6.36
N ASP A 432 -24.74 16.01 -6.16
CA ASP A 432 -23.96 16.65 -7.21
C ASP A 432 -22.74 15.84 -7.66
N PHE A 433 -22.36 14.79 -6.92
CA PHE A 433 -21.11 14.05 -7.10
C PHE A 433 -19.91 15.00 -7.30
N SER A 434 -19.75 15.91 -6.35
CA SER A 434 -18.60 16.81 -6.24
C SER A 434 -17.27 16.05 -6.09
N ASP A 435 -16.15 16.77 -6.20
CA ASP A 435 -14.79 16.24 -6.06
C ASP A 435 -14.63 15.38 -4.79
N ASP A 436 -15.17 15.82 -3.65
CA ASP A 436 -15.14 15.05 -2.40
C ASP A 436 -15.89 13.69 -2.52
N ALA A 437 -17.02 13.64 -3.23
CA ALA A 437 -17.76 12.39 -3.46
C ALA A 437 -17.00 11.45 -4.40
N GLN A 438 -16.29 12.02 -5.40
CA GLN A 438 -15.45 11.26 -6.31
C GLN A 438 -14.25 10.63 -5.58
N LEU A 439 -13.61 11.38 -4.68
CA LEU A 439 -12.52 10.89 -3.82
C LEU A 439 -13.01 9.84 -2.83
N ALA A 440 -14.19 10.05 -2.23
CA ALA A 440 -14.82 9.07 -1.36
C ALA A 440 -15.15 7.76 -2.10
N LEU A 441 -15.62 7.82 -3.35
CA LEU A 441 -15.84 6.63 -4.18
C LEU A 441 -14.53 5.89 -4.45
N PHE A 442 -13.45 6.60 -4.72
CA PHE A 442 -12.14 5.98 -4.90
C PHE A 442 -11.68 5.25 -3.63
N ALA A 443 -11.74 5.91 -2.46
CA ALA A 443 -11.43 5.28 -1.18
C ALA A 443 -12.30 4.06 -0.91
N PHE A 444 -13.63 4.17 -1.12
CA PHE A 444 -14.58 3.10 -0.88
C PHE A 444 -14.20 1.84 -1.66
N LEU A 445 -13.94 1.97 -2.97
CA LEU A 445 -13.59 0.84 -3.82
C LEU A 445 -12.22 0.26 -3.48
N TYR A 446 -11.23 1.09 -3.19
CA TYR A 446 -9.89 0.60 -2.85
C TYR A 446 -9.86 -0.11 -1.48
N LEU A 447 -10.56 0.43 -0.47
CA LEU A 447 -10.67 -0.20 0.85
C LEU A 447 -11.41 -1.55 0.79
N LEU A 448 -12.38 -1.71 -0.10
CA LEU A 448 -13.01 -3.03 -0.35
C LEU A 448 -12.01 -4.06 -0.89
N ILE A 449 -11.14 -3.65 -1.81
CA ILE A 449 -10.08 -4.53 -2.32
C ILE A 449 -9.11 -4.89 -1.19
N LEU A 450 -8.65 -3.90 -0.41
CA LEU A 450 -7.78 -4.14 0.74
C LEU A 450 -8.40 -5.10 1.77
N ALA A 451 -9.70 -4.99 2.05
CA ALA A 451 -10.38 -5.86 3.00
C ALA A 451 -10.30 -7.34 2.62
N VAL A 452 -10.40 -7.65 1.31
CA VAL A 452 -10.22 -9.01 0.78
C VAL A 452 -8.75 -9.40 0.79
N THR A 453 -7.85 -8.49 0.40
CA THR A 453 -6.41 -8.77 0.41
C THR A 453 -5.90 -9.11 1.81
N PHE A 454 -6.44 -8.48 2.85
CA PHE A 454 -6.14 -8.76 4.26
C PHE A 454 -6.56 -10.16 4.74
N ILE A 455 -7.45 -10.85 4.04
CA ILE A 455 -7.71 -12.28 4.27
C ILE A 455 -6.48 -13.09 3.87
N ALA A 456 -5.86 -12.75 2.73
CA ALA A 456 -4.73 -13.47 2.18
C ALA A 456 -3.38 -12.99 2.71
N GLY A 457 -3.25 -11.81 3.31
CA GLY A 457 -2.00 -11.40 3.94
C GLY A 457 -1.92 -9.92 4.30
N GLY A 458 -0.81 -9.54 4.93
CA GLY A 458 -0.64 -8.23 5.56
C GLY A 458 -0.87 -8.29 7.08
N ASN A 459 -0.81 -7.16 7.76
CA ASN A 459 -1.13 -7.01 9.18
C ASN A 459 -1.96 -5.75 9.49
N GLY A 460 -2.31 -4.96 8.46
CA GLY A 460 -3.13 -3.75 8.55
C GLY A 460 -2.40 -2.53 9.12
N PHE A 461 -1.40 -2.69 9.97
CA PHE A 461 -0.74 -1.57 10.63
C PHE A 461 0.49 -1.05 9.85
N ASN A 462 1.11 -1.87 9.00
CA ASN A 462 2.28 -1.49 8.19
C ASN A 462 1.93 -1.11 6.74
N GLU A 463 0.64 -1.10 6.41
CA GLU A 463 0.07 -0.81 5.11
C GLU A 463 -0.33 0.66 5.05
N ILE A 464 0.64 1.47 4.60
CA ILE A 464 0.56 2.93 4.51
C ILE A 464 -0.70 3.38 3.74
N GLU A 465 -1.14 2.60 2.76
CA GLU A 465 -2.36 2.85 1.99
C GLU A 465 -3.60 2.89 2.88
N LEU A 466 -3.74 1.98 3.86
CA LEU A 466 -4.87 1.99 4.80
C LEU A 466 -4.90 3.30 5.60
N TRP A 467 -3.74 3.73 6.11
CA TRP A 467 -3.61 4.97 6.86
C TRP A 467 -3.93 6.20 6.00
N PHE A 468 -3.47 6.23 4.76
CA PHE A 468 -3.74 7.30 3.81
C PHE A 468 -5.24 7.42 3.49
N PHE A 469 -5.90 6.31 3.17
CA PHE A 469 -7.32 6.30 2.82
C PHE A 469 -8.22 6.59 4.02
N ALA A 470 -7.91 6.04 5.20
CA ALA A 470 -8.62 6.39 6.43
C ALA A 470 -8.46 7.87 6.79
N GLY A 471 -7.25 8.43 6.61
CA GLY A 471 -7.00 9.86 6.78
C GLY A 471 -7.81 10.71 5.79
N MET A 472 -7.92 10.28 4.54
CA MET A 472 -8.71 10.98 3.53
C MET A 472 -10.18 11.02 3.92
N ILE A 473 -10.77 9.88 4.29
CA ILE A 473 -12.17 9.82 4.73
C ILE A 473 -12.41 10.64 6.01
N ALA A 474 -11.48 10.59 6.96
CA ALA A 474 -11.55 11.42 8.17
C ALA A 474 -11.51 12.92 7.83
N GLY A 475 -10.67 13.33 6.87
CA GLY A 475 -10.56 14.71 6.41
C GLY A 475 -11.78 15.21 5.64
N LEU A 476 -12.29 14.42 4.69
CA LEU A 476 -13.51 14.75 3.95
C LEU A 476 -14.71 14.92 4.90
N LYS A 477 -14.82 14.07 5.93
CA LYS A 477 -15.86 14.18 6.96
C LYS A 477 -15.69 15.43 7.83
N ALA A 478 -14.44 15.82 8.14
CA ALA A 478 -14.16 17.04 8.90
C ALA A 478 -14.48 18.31 8.10
N LYS A 479 -14.11 18.34 6.80
CA LYS A 479 -14.35 19.45 5.88
C LYS A 479 -15.82 19.88 5.84
N GLU A 480 -16.73 18.91 5.85
CA GLU A 480 -18.18 19.14 5.89
C GLU A 480 -18.57 20.00 7.11
N SER A 481 -18.10 19.67 8.32
CA SER A 481 -18.44 20.46 9.52
C SER A 481 -17.91 21.90 9.52
N ILE A 482 -16.85 22.17 8.76
CA ILE A 482 -16.27 23.50 8.67
C ILE A 482 -17.08 24.35 7.71
N LYS A 483 -17.51 23.76 6.57
CA LYS A 483 -18.40 24.43 5.60
C LYS A 483 -19.76 24.74 6.23
N ASP A 484 -20.32 23.83 7.04
CA ASP A 484 -21.60 24.04 7.75
C ASP A 484 -21.56 25.20 8.76
N LYS A 485 -20.37 25.56 9.27
CA LYS A 485 -20.19 26.65 10.25
C LYS A 485 -19.91 28.02 9.62
N GLY A 486 -19.93 28.14 8.29
CA GLY A 486 -19.72 29.42 7.60
C GLY A 486 -18.27 29.96 7.68
N CYS A 487 -17.31 29.16 8.16
CA CYS A 487 -15.90 29.51 8.04
C CYS A 487 -15.48 29.34 6.58
N GLN A 488 -15.37 30.46 5.85
CA GLN A 488 -14.77 30.46 4.51
C GLN A 488 -13.34 29.92 4.59
N LEU A 489 -13.05 28.89 3.79
CA LEU A 489 -11.67 28.44 3.57
C LEU A 489 -10.88 29.62 2.98
N PRO A 490 -9.65 29.89 3.46
CA PRO A 490 -8.83 30.93 2.88
C PRO A 490 -8.63 30.64 1.39
N VAL A 491 -8.99 31.60 0.54
CA VAL A 491 -8.75 31.54 -0.89
C VAL A 491 -7.23 31.57 -1.09
N ASP A 492 -6.65 30.44 -1.52
CA ASP A 492 -5.22 30.34 -1.82
C ASP A 492 -4.83 31.46 -2.82
N ARG A 493 -3.81 32.25 -2.47
CA ARG A 493 -3.12 33.19 -3.37
C ARG A 493 -1.89 32.54 -3.97
#